data_AF-A0A3P1V3Y1-F1
#
_entry.id   AF-A0A3P1V3Y1-F1
#
_cell.length_a   1.000
_cell.length_b   1.000
_cell.length_c   1.000
_cell.angle_alpha   90.00
_cell.angle_beta   90.00
_cell.angle_gamma   90.00
#
_symmetry.space_group_name_H-M   'P 1'
#
loop_
_entity.id
_entity.type
_entity.pdbx_description
1 polymer ?
#
loop_
_entity_poly.entity_id
_entity_poly.type
_entity_poly.pdbx_seq_one_letter_code
_entity_poly.pdbx_strand_id
1 'polypeptide(L)'
;MLVMRSVPPCSSDLTAVARIRRAAITCFAREGFSVGLRAIAAQAGVTAGLITHHFGSKQGLRRACDDEVLRITVEAKRDSVYFGGPTDLLAQMARIEDYLPAASYALRSIQEGGELAGRLMESFVSETVAYMDQAVQAGAVTPSHDNAARARYLLYSGFGAMVLFARYEASDPSDIEVVTREFVERYGPVTAELYAQPLFTDPALFEDYLRAAPAANAALAAQGDSQARDAEPATAPEPTMTQATQAQAPKQAPQEES
;
A
#
# COMPACT_ATOMS: atom_id res chain seq x y z
N MET A 1 -38.30 -13.82 -15.66
CA MET A 1 -37.25 -12.86 -15.28
C MET A 1 -37.81 -11.93 -14.21
N LEU A 2 -37.39 -12.09 -12.96
CA LEU A 2 -37.76 -11.19 -11.87
C LEU A 2 -36.75 -10.04 -11.85
N VAL A 3 -37.19 -8.85 -12.27
CA VAL A 3 -36.40 -7.62 -12.21
C VAL A 3 -36.42 -7.15 -10.76
N MET A 4 -35.36 -7.46 -10.02
CA MET A 4 -35.11 -6.95 -8.68
C MET A 4 -34.74 -5.47 -8.82
N ARG A 5 -35.74 -4.59 -8.72
CA ARG A 5 -35.51 -3.14 -8.63
C ARG A 5 -34.80 -2.86 -7.31
N SER A 6 -33.51 -2.49 -7.39
CA SER A 6 -32.77 -1.94 -6.27
C SER A 6 -33.47 -0.68 -5.79
N VAL A 7 -34.09 -0.75 -4.60
CA VAL A 7 -34.62 0.42 -3.91
C VAL A 7 -33.43 1.34 -3.60
N PRO A 8 -33.48 2.63 -3.95
CA PRO A 8 -32.42 3.56 -3.58
C PRO A 8 -32.27 3.56 -2.05
N PRO A 9 -31.04 3.51 -1.52
CA PRO A 9 -30.81 3.42 -0.08
C PRO A 9 -31.47 4.60 0.64
N CYS A 10 -32.22 4.31 1.69
CA CYS A 10 -32.83 5.34 2.51
C CYS A 10 -31.74 6.14 3.24
N SER A 11 -32.02 7.37 3.68
CA SER A 11 -31.04 8.21 4.40
C SER A 11 -30.48 7.52 5.64
N SER A 12 -31.31 6.74 6.34
CA SER A 12 -30.89 5.89 7.46
C SER A 12 -29.81 4.88 7.07
N ASP A 13 -29.93 4.27 5.88
CA ASP A 13 -29.00 3.26 5.39
C ASP A 13 -27.68 3.90 5.00
N LEU A 14 -27.71 5.09 4.40
CA LEU A 14 -26.50 5.86 4.09
C LEU A 14 -25.72 6.22 5.37
N THR A 15 -26.43 6.60 6.44
CA THR A 15 -25.77 6.84 7.74
C THR A 15 -25.23 5.55 8.36
N ALA A 16 -25.92 4.42 8.21
CA ALA A 16 -25.46 3.12 8.72
C ALA A 16 -24.21 2.64 7.99
N VAL A 17 -24.18 2.73 6.65
CA VAL A 17 -23.02 2.40 5.81
C VAL A 17 -21.80 3.24 6.23
N ALA A 18 -21.98 4.56 6.41
CA ALA A 18 -20.89 5.44 6.85
C ALA A 18 -20.38 5.08 8.26
N ARG A 19 -21.29 4.81 9.21
CA ARG A 19 -20.90 4.37 10.58
C ARG A 19 -20.14 3.05 10.56
N ILE A 20 -20.63 2.05 9.82
CA ILE A 20 -19.95 0.74 9.68
C ILE A 20 -18.56 0.92 9.10
N ARG A 21 -18.43 1.71 8.03
CA ARG A 21 -17.14 1.96 7.37
C ARG A 21 -16.14 2.66 8.29
N ARG A 22 -16.57 3.70 9.01
CA ARG A 22 -15.73 4.39 10.00
C ARG A 22 -15.26 3.45 11.11
N ALA A 23 -16.18 2.66 11.68
CA ALA A 23 -15.84 1.67 12.70
C ALA A 23 -14.85 0.61 12.18
N ALA A 24 -15.05 0.14 10.94
CA ALA A 24 -14.17 -0.82 10.30
C ALA A 24 -12.77 -0.26 10.06
N ILE A 25 -12.62 0.99 9.59
CA ILE A 25 -11.31 1.64 9.42
C ILE A 25 -10.55 1.67 10.75
N THR A 26 -11.20 2.10 11.84
CA THR A 26 -10.59 2.12 13.17
C THR A 26 -10.21 0.72 13.66
N CYS A 27 -11.13 -0.25 13.58
CA CYS A 27 -10.85 -1.63 14.01
C CYS A 27 -9.71 -2.26 13.20
N PHE A 28 -9.70 -2.09 11.88
CA PHE A 28 -8.64 -2.63 11.03
C PHE A 28 -7.28 -1.98 11.29
N ALA A 29 -7.23 -0.66 11.52
CA ALA A 29 -5.99 0.03 11.86
C ALA A 29 -5.40 -0.50 13.18
N ARG A 30 -6.24 -0.59 14.22
CA ARG A 30 -5.83 -0.97 15.58
C ARG A 30 -5.54 -2.47 15.73
N GLU A 31 -6.48 -3.31 15.33
CA GLU A 31 -6.47 -4.76 15.59
C GLU A 31 -5.98 -5.59 14.38
N GLY A 32 -5.77 -4.95 13.23
CA GLY A 32 -5.40 -5.62 11.99
C GLY A 32 -6.59 -6.27 11.28
N PHE A 33 -6.32 -6.92 10.15
CA PHE A 33 -7.37 -7.46 9.29
C PHE A 33 -7.97 -8.79 9.76
N SER A 34 -7.47 -9.36 10.86
CA SER A 34 -8.03 -10.58 11.48
C SER A 34 -9.31 -10.30 12.27
N VAL A 35 -9.55 -9.06 12.71
CA VAL A 35 -10.71 -8.65 13.53
C VAL A 35 -12.06 -9.13 12.98
N GLY A 36 -12.91 -9.69 13.84
CA GLY A 36 -14.18 -10.28 13.42
C GLY A 36 -15.26 -9.25 13.08
N LEU A 37 -16.18 -9.59 12.15
CA LEU A 37 -17.31 -8.72 11.79
C LEU A 37 -18.22 -8.38 12.99
N ARG A 38 -18.28 -9.25 14.01
CA ARG A 38 -19.05 -9.00 15.24
C ARG A 38 -18.45 -7.85 16.07
N ALA A 39 -17.12 -7.77 16.15
CA ALA A 39 -16.44 -6.69 16.87
C ALA A 39 -16.66 -5.35 16.14
N ILE A 40 -16.51 -5.34 14.81
CA ILE A 40 -16.81 -4.16 13.99
C ILE A 40 -18.28 -3.73 14.14
N ALA A 41 -19.21 -4.68 14.15
CA ALA A 41 -20.64 -4.39 14.32
C ALA A 41 -20.95 -3.77 15.69
N ALA A 42 -20.34 -4.30 16.75
CA ALA A 42 -20.45 -3.75 18.09
C ALA A 42 -19.92 -2.31 18.15
N GLN A 43 -18.73 -2.06 17.58
CA GLN A 43 -18.14 -0.72 17.46
C GLN A 43 -19.04 0.25 16.67
N ALA A 44 -19.70 -0.24 15.62
CA ALA A 44 -20.60 0.55 14.78
C ALA A 44 -22.03 0.74 15.36
N GLY A 45 -22.36 0.05 16.45
CA GLY A 45 -23.71 0.06 17.03
C GLY A 45 -24.76 -0.60 16.14
N VAL A 46 -24.38 -1.64 15.38
CA VAL A 46 -25.27 -2.38 14.47
C VAL A 46 -25.15 -3.89 14.65
N THR A 47 -25.96 -4.67 13.93
CA THR A 47 -25.83 -6.13 13.88
C THR A 47 -24.81 -6.55 12.82
N ALA A 48 -24.10 -7.66 13.04
CA ALA A 48 -23.17 -8.20 12.04
C ALA A 48 -23.87 -8.55 10.71
N GLY A 49 -25.16 -8.95 10.77
CA GLY A 49 -25.98 -9.21 9.59
C GLY A 49 -26.15 -7.98 8.70
N LEU A 50 -26.21 -6.78 9.27
CA LEU A 50 -26.32 -5.52 8.53
C LEU A 50 -25.03 -5.22 7.75
N ILE A 51 -23.87 -5.61 8.27
CA ILE A 51 -22.59 -5.50 7.54
C ILE A 51 -22.60 -6.41 6.31
N THR A 52 -22.96 -7.68 6.46
CA THR A 52 -23.06 -8.60 5.30
C THR A 52 -24.13 -8.15 4.32
N HIS A 53 -25.22 -7.53 4.78
CA HIS A 53 -26.25 -6.98 3.91
C HIS A 53 -25.72 -5.85 3.02
N HIS A 54 -24.97 -4.89 3.58
CA HIS A 54 -24.48 -3.74 2.82
C HIS A 54 -23.20 -3.99 2.03
N PHE A 55 -22.28 -4.80 2.57
CA PHE A 55 -20.94 -4.97 2.01
C PHE A 55 -20.71 -6.35 1.39
N GLY A 56 -21.67 -7.28 1.55
CA GLY A 56 -21.62 -8.65 1.04
C GLY A 56 -20.67 -9.56 1.83
N SER A 57 -19.44 -9.12 2.08
CA SER A 57 -18.42 -9.89 2.80
C SER A 57 -17.45 -8.98 3.56
N LYS A 58 -16.63 -9.56 4.43
CA LYS A 58 -15.52 -8.83 5.09
C LYS A 58 -14.52 -8.27 4.07
N GLN A 59 -14.31 -8.96 2.96
CA GLN A 59 -13.46 -8.46 1.87
C GLN A 59 -14.14 -7.29 1.13
N GLY A 60 -15.46 -7.34 0.94
CA GLY A 60 -16.23 -6.22 0.40
C GLY A 60 -16.20 -5.00 1.31
N LEU A 61 -16.28 -5.20 2.63
CA LEU A 61 -16.09 -4.14 3.62
C LEU A 61 -14.67 -3.57 3.54
N ARG A 62 -13.63 -4.42 3.44
CA ARG A 62 -12.24 -3.97 3.29
C ARG A 62 -12.06 -3.09 2.05
N ARG A 63 -12.61 -3.50 0.90
CA ARG A 63 -12.59 -2.66 -0.33
C ARG A 63 -13.26 -1.30 -0.11
N ALA A 64 -14.42 -1.29 0.54
CA ALA A 64 -15.10 -0.02 0.85
C ALA A 64 -14.30 0.87 1.82
N CYS A 65 -13.52 0.27 2.74
CA CYS A 65 -12.57 1.00 3.57
C CYS A 65 -11.39 1.54 2.75
N ASP A 66 -10.80 0.73 1.88
CA ASP A 66 -9.72 1.13 0.96
C ASP A 66 -10.15 2.36 0.12
N ASP A 67 -11.34 2.31 -0.48
CA ASP A 67 -11.91 3.39 -1.30
C ASP A 67 -12.10 4.69 -0.49
N GLU A 68 -12.60 4.57 0.74
CA GLU A 68 -12.82 5.74 1.59
C GLU A 68 -11.51 6.33 2.13
N VAL A 69 -10.55 5.49 2.47
CA VAL A 69 -9.22 5.95 2.91
C VAL A 69 -8.53 6.68 1.78
N LEU A 70 -8.57 6.13 0.56
CA LEU A 70 -8.08 6.83 -0.64
C LEU A 70 -8.79 8.19 -0.80
N ARG A 71 -10.12 8.22 -0.73
CA ARG A 71 -10.91 9.45 -0.85
C ARG A 71 -10.50 10.51 0.18
N ILE A 72 -10.43 10.13 1.46
CA ILE A 72 -10.05 11.03 2.56
C ILE A 72 -8.64 11.59 2.35
N THR A 73 -7.68 10.73 2.02
CA THR A 73 -6.28 11.16 1.81
C THR A 73 -6.14 12.09 0.61
N VAL A 74 -6.82 11.79 -0.50
CA VAL A 74 -6.75 12.59 -1.73
C VAL A 74 -7.45 13.93 -1.56
N GLU A 75 -8.62 13.96 -0.92
CA GLU A 75 -9.35 15.20 -0.59
C GLU A 75 -8.48 16.11 0.29
N ALA A 76 -7.87 15.57 1.34
CA ALA A 76 -6.97 16.32 2.21
C ALA A 76 -5.79 16.95 1.45
N LYS A 77 -5.26 16.26 0.43
CA LYS A 77 -4.17 16.80 -0.40
C LYS A 77 -4.67 17.85 -1.39
N ARG A 78 -5.75 17.58 -2.13
CA ARG A 78 -6.33 18.51 -3.11
C ARG A 78 -6.80 19.82 -2.49
N ASP A 79 -7.37 19.75 -1.29
CA ASP A 79 -7.86 20.94 -0.60
C ASP A 79 -6.73 21.79 0.00
N SER A 80 -5.52 21.25 0.09
CA SER A 80 -4.37 21.94 0.69
C SER A 80 -3.84 23.06 -0.20
N VAL A 81 -3.53 24.21 0.38
CA VAL A 81 -2.83 25.31 -0.32
C VAL A 81 -1.50 24.86 -0.94
N TYR A 82 -0.83 23.84 -0.38
CA TYR A 82 0.42 23.29 -0.93
C TYR A 82 0.24 22.59 -2.28
N PHE A 83 -0.99 22.22 -2.64
CA PHE A 83 -1.33 21.61 -3.93
C PHE A 83 -2.31 22.47 -4.74
N GLY A 84 -2.44 23.76 -4.41
CA GLY A 84 -3.31 24.70 -5.13
C GLY A 84 -4.77 24.74 -4.65
N GLY A 85 -5.08 24.11 -3.52
CA GLY A 85 -6.40 24.15 -2.88
C GLY A 85 -6.61 25.36 -1.95
N PRO A 86 -7.81 25.52 -1.37
CA PRO A 86 -8.18 26.69 -0.58
C PRO A 86 -7.81 26.61 0.92
N THR A 87 -7.45 25.44 1.44
CA THR A 87 -7.29 25.18 2.88
C THR A 87 -5.85 25.44 3.32
N ASP A 88 -5.66 26.43 4.21
CA ASP A 88 -4.35 26.75 4.76
C ASP A 88 -3.80 25.68 5.72
N LEU A 89 -2.49 25.76 6.02
CA LEU A 89 -1.81 24.79 6.88
C LEU A 89 -2.45 24.70 8.28
N LEU A 90 -2.84 25.82 8.88
CA LEU A 90 -3.38 25.83 10.24
C LEU A 90 -4.72 25.08 10.30
N ALA A 91 -5.59 25.31 9.32
CA ALA A 91 -6.85 24.59 9.16
C ALA A 91 -6.62 23.09 8.86
N GLN A 92 -5.59 22.75 8.09
CA GLN A 92 -5.21 21.34 7.88
C GLN A 92 -4.74 20.67 9.17
N MET A 93 -3.87 21.34 9.94
CA MET A 93 -3.36 20.81 11.20
C MET A 93 -4.44 20.69 12.28
N ALA A 94 -5.39 21.64 12.34
CA ALA A 94 -6.53 21.57 13.25
C ALA A 94 -7.41 20.33 13.02
N ARG A 95 -7.34 19.74 11.82
CA ARG A 95 -8.10 18.56 11.42
C ARG A 95 -7.25 17.30 11.34
N ILE A 96 -6.03 17.31 11.88
CA ILE A 96 -5.12 16.17 11.76
C ILE A 96 -5.72 14.86 12.31
N GLU A 97 -6.48 14.96 13.39
CA GLU A 97 -7.21 13.84 14.01
C GLU A 97 -8.25 13.20 13.07
N ASP A 98 -8.80 13.95 12.10
CA ASP A 98 -9.73 13.42 11.11
C ASP A 98 -9.01 12.47 10.13
N TYR A 99 -7.71 12.69 9.90
CA TYR A 99 -6.91 11.99 8.90
C TYR A 99 -6.09 10.84 9.48
N LEU A 100 -5.74 10.90 10.78
CA LEU A 100 -4.93 9.89 11.46
C LEU A 100 -5.49 8.46 11.28
N PRO A 101 -6.80 8.17 11.48
CA PRO A 101 -7.32 6.83 11.28
C PRO A 101 -7.13 6.30 9.84
N ALA A 102 -7.25 7.18 8.84
CA ALA A 102 -7.05 6.80 7.44
C ALA A 102 -5.59 6.49 7.14
N ALA A 103 -4.66 7.32 7.65
CA ALA A 103 -3.22 7.09 7.53
C ALA A 103 -2.79 5.80 8.25
N SER A 104 -3.30 5.56 9.45
CA SER A 104 -3.03 4.35 10.22
C SER A 104 -3.57 3.09 9.55
N TYR A 105 -4.78 3.16 8.97
CA TYR A 105 -5.32 2.07 8.15
C TYR A 105 -4.44 1.80 6.92
N ALA A 106 -4.02 2.85 6.19
CA ALA A 106 -3.18 2.70 5.01
C ALA A 106 -1.83 2.04 5.36
N LEU A 107 -1.18 2.50 6.44
CA LEU A 107 0.05 1.90 6.94
C LEU A 107 -0.14 0.44 7.33
N ARG A 108 -1.23 0.11 8.03
CA ARG A 108 -1.56 -1.29 8.37
C ARG A 108 -1.79 -2.14 7.11
N SER A 109 -2.51 -1.61 6.12
CA SER A 109 -2.75 -2.31 4.83
C SER A 109 -1.45 -2.62 4.11
N ILE A 110 -0.52 -1.67 4.10
CA ILE A 110 0.80 -1.83 3.47
C ILE A 110 1.66 -2.84 4.21
N GLN A 111 1.66 -2.83 5.56
CA GLN A 111 2.39 -3.80 6.36
C GLN A 111 1.88 -5.24 6.18
N GLU A 112 0.55 -5.42 6.08
CA GLU A 112 -0.07 -6.74 5.84
C GLU A 112 0.23 -7.24 4.41
N GLY A 113 0.28 -6.33 3.44
CA GLY A 113 0.50 -6.65 2.05
C GLY A 113 -0.66 -7.43 1.40
N GLY A 114 -0.32 -8.20 0.38
CA GLY A 114 -1.27 -8.96 -0.45
C GLY A 114 -1.98 -8.14 -1.52
N GLU A 115 -2.84 -8.79 -2.29
CA GLU A 115 -3.43 -8.16 -3.49
C GLU A 115 -4.24 -6.89 -3.22
N LEU A 116 -4.97 -6.84 -2.09
CA LEU A 116 -5.76 -5.65 -1.74
C LEU A 116 -4.87 -4.46 -1.42
N ALA A 117 -3.78 -4.67 -0.69
CA ALA A 117 -2.80 -3.63 -0.42
C ALA A 117 -2.12 -3.15 -1.71
N GLY A 118 -1.79 -4.07 -2.61
CA GLY A 118 -1.26 -3.74 -3.94
C GLY A 118 -2.22 -2.85 -4.75
N ARG A 119 -3.52 -3.20 -4.79
CA ARG A 119 -4.55 -2.38 -5.46
C ARG A 119 -4.72 -1.00 -4.81
N LEU A 120 -4.70 -0.93 -3.48
CA LEU A 120 -4.76 0.35 -2.76
C LEU A 120 -3.54 1.22 -3.09
N MET A 121 -2.33 0.64 -3.12
CA MET A 121 -1.11 1.36 -3.48
C MET A 121 -1.16 1.90 -4.91
N GLU A 122 -1.58 1.08 -5.89
CA GLU A 122 -1.73 1.54 -7.27
C GLU A 122 -2.78 2.66 -7.40
N SER A 123 -3.85 2.59 -6.60
CA SER A 123 -4.87 3.66 -6.57
C SER A 123 -4.30 4.95 -5.96
N PHE A 124 -3.51 4.85 -4.89
CA PHE A 124 -2.78 6.00 -4.34
C PHE A 124 -1.82 6.63 -5.36
N VAL A 125 -1.07 5.81 -6.10
CA VAL A 125 -0.17 6.30 -7.16
C VAL A 125 -0.96 7.05 -8.22
N SER A 126 -2.04 6.44 -8.73
CA SER A 126 -2.89 7.04 -9.77
C SER A 126 -3.47 8.39 -9.34
N GLU A 127 -4.04 8.47 -8.15
CA GLU A 127 -4.59 9.73 -7.63
C GLU A 127 -3.50 10.76 -7.35
N THR A 128 -2.33 10.32 -6.88
CA THR A 128 -1.17 11.20 -6.67
C THR A 128 -0.68 11.82 -7.96
N VAL A 129 -0.59 11.05 -9.04
CA VAL A 129 -0.28 11.60 -10.37
C VAL A 129 -1.31 12.65 -10.75
N ALA A 130 -2.61 12.33 -10.63
CA ALA A 130 -3.69 13.22 -11.03
C ALA A 130 -3.70 14.55 -10.28
N TYR A 131 -3.58 14.55 -8.94
CA TYR A 131 -3.55 15.81 -8.19
C TYR A 131 -2.22 16.56 -8.34
N MET A 132 -1.09 15.86 -8.57
CA MET A 132 0.19 16.51 -8.85
C MET A 132 0.19 17.22 -10.20
N ASP A 133 -0.41 16.62 -11.23
CA ASP A 133 -0.57 17.27 -12.54
C ASP A 133 -1.37 18.58 -12.40
N GLN A 134 -2.46 18.55 -11.63
CA GLN A 134 -3.27 19.74 -11.33
C GLN A 134 -2.45 20.80 -10.58
N ALA A 135 -1.69 20.39 -9.57
CA ALA A 135 -0.84 21.31 -8.79
C ALA A 135 0.29 21.91 -9.64
N VAL A 136 0.84 21.17 -10.62
CA VAL A 136 1.80 21.69 -11.58
C VAL A 136 1.17 22.74 -12.50
N GLN A 137 -0.04 22.48 -13.01
CA GLN A 137 -0.77 23.46 -13.83
C GLN A 137 -1.12 24.74 -13.04
N ALA A 138 -1.37 24.61 -11.73
CA ALA A 138 -1.61 25.73 -10.84
C ALA A 138 -0.33 26.47 -10.41
N GLY A 139 0.87 25.98 -10.78
CA GLY A 139 2.15 26.55 -10.36
C GLY A 139 2.52 26.29 -8.89
N ALA A 140 1.78 25.41 -8.20
CA ALA A 140 2.03 25.06 -6.80
C ALA A 140 3.14 24.01 -6.64
N VAL A 141 3.35 23.17 -7.65
CA VAL A 141 4.36 22.10 -7.65
C VAL A 141 5.23 22.20 -8.91
N THR A 142 6.55 22.04 -8.75
CA THR A 142 7.49 22.03 -9.88
C THR A 142 7.21 20.87 -10.84
N PRO A 143 7.31 21.04 -12.17
CA PRO A 143 7.21 19.93 -13.12
C PRO A 143 8.24 18.82 -12.86
N SER A 144 7.91 17.58 -13.18
CA SER A 144 8.82 16.43 -13.15
C SER A 144 9.04 15.88 -14.55
N HIS A 145 10.21 15.29 -14.80
CA HIS A 145 10.49 14.53 -16.03
C HIS A 145 9.67 13.24 -16.11
N ASP A 146 9.35 12.67 -14.95
CA ASP A 146 8.48 11.50 -14.80
C ASP A 146 7.60 11.71 -13.57
N ASN A 147 6.33 12.07 -13.78
CA ASN A 147 5.42 12.33 -12.69
C ASN A 147 4.90 11.03 -12.04
N ALA A 148 4.81 9.93 -12.82
CA ALA A 148 4.36 8.64 -12.31
C ALA A 148 5.41 8.01 -11.38
N ALA A 149 6.68 8.04 -11.77
CA ALA A 149 7.79 7.60 -10.92
C ALA A 149 7.92 8.50 -9.68
N ARG A 150 7.77 9.83 -9.83
CA ARG A 150 7.78 10.76 -8.69
C ARG A 150 6.67 10.44 -7.69
N ALA A 151 5.43 10.27 -8.14
CA ALA A 151 4.29 9.93 -7.30
C ALA A 151 4.54 8.63 -6.51
N ARG A 152 4.98 7.58 -7.20
CA ARG A 152 5.29 6.29 -6.57
C ARG A 152 6.44 6.41 -5.57
N TYR A 153 7.51 7.12 -5.91
CA TYR A 153 8.65 7.32 -5.01
C TYR A 153 8.25 8.09 -3.75
N LEU A 154 7.41 9.13 -3.85
CA LEU A 154 6.92 9.87 -2.68
C LEU A 154 6.07 9.01 -1.74
N LEU A 155 5.26 8.11 -2.29
CA LEU A 155 4.50 7.14 -1.48
C LEU A 155 5.43 6.13 -0.81
N TYR A 156 6.44 5.63 -1.53
CA TYR A 156 7.45 4.71 -0.97
C TYR A 156 8.29 5.37 0.11
N SER A 157 8.75 6.61 -0.10
CA SER A 157 9.53 7.34 0.88
C SER A 157 8.71 7.63 2.13
N GLY A 158 7.45 8.06 1.98
CA GLY A 158 6.54 8.32 3.10
C GLY A 158 6.22 7.06 3.90
N PHE A 159 5.60 6.05 3.27
CA PHE A 159 5.21 4.82 3.98
C PHE A 159 6.42 4.00 4.42
N GLY A 160 7.48 3.96 3.62
CA GLY A 160 8.72 3.27 3.99
C GLY A 160 9.40 3.90 5.20
N ALA A 161 9.47 5.24 5.26
CA ALA A 161 9.97 5.94 6.44
C ALA A 161 9.12 5.65 7.67
N MET A 162 7.79 5.64 7.56
CA MET A 162 6.90 5.27 8.67
C MET A 162 7.10 3.81 9.13
N VAL A 163 7.30 2.87 8.19
CA VAL A 163 7.59 1.47 8.54
C VAL A 163 8.91 1.35 9.29
N LEU A 164 9.96 2.06 8.85
CA LEU A 164 11.25 2.07 9.55
C LEU A 164 11.13 2.75 10.93
N PHE A 165 10.44 3.89 11.00
CA PHE A 165 10.18 4.58 12.25
C PHE A 165 9.47 3.68 13.28
N ALA A 166 8.43 2.95 12.83
CA ALA A 166 7.72 1.98 13.66
C ALA A 166 8.66 0.91 14.26
N ARG A 167 9.72 0.52 13.53
CA ARG A 167 10.65 -0.53 13.96
C ARG A 167 11.71 -0.04 14.93
N TYR A 168 12.16 1.20 14.78
CA TYR A 168 13.39 1.66 15.42
C TYR A 168 13.18 2.79 16.43
N GLU A 169 12.08 3.53 16.36
CA GLU A 169 11.92 4.78 17.12
C GLU A 169 10.57 4.99 17.80
N ALA A 170 9.50 4.39 17.28
CA ALA A 170 8.16 4.53 17.86
C ALA A 170 8.12 4.01 19.30
N SER A 171 7.43 4.72 20.19
CA SER A 171 7.31 4.33 21.59
C SER A 171 6.52 3.03 21.79
N ASP A 172 5.48 2.83 20.96
CA ASP A 172 4.73 1.58 20.84
C ASP A 172 4.62 1.16 19.37
N PRO A 173 5.53 0.29 18.88
CA PRO A 173 5.49 -0.26 17.53
C PRO A 173 4.21 -1.04 17.17
N SER A 174 3.45 -1.50 18.17
CA SER A 174 2.25 -2.31 17.94
C SER A 174 1.00 -1.46 17.68
N ASP A 175 0.98 -0.25 18.22
CA ASP A 175 -0.08 0.74 18.03
C ASP A 175 0.24 1.65 16.83
N ILE A 176 -0.41 1.37 15.70
CA ILE A 176 -0.18 2.11 14.46
C ILE A 176 -0.68 3.56 14.54
N GLU A 177 -1.66 3.87 15.41
CA GLU A 177 -2.07 5.26 15.62
C GLU A 177 -0.98 6.05 16.34
N VAL A 178 -0.33 5.45 17.35
CA VAL A 178 0.85 6.03 18.03
C VAL A 178 2.00 6.21 17.04
N VAL A 179 2.35 5.17 16.28
CA VAL A 179 3.40 5.25 15.24
C VAL A 179 3.12 6.41 14.26
N THR A 180 1.89 6.50 13.77
CA THR A 180 1.51 7.51 12.78
C THR A 180 1.63 8.92 13.35
N ARG A 181 1.12 9.11 14.58
CA ARG A 181 1.16 10.39 15.28
C ARG A 181 2.58 10.85 15.56
N GLU A 182 3.38 10.00 16.21
CA GLU A 182 4.75 10.34 16.57
C GLU A 182 5.62 10.62 15.35
N PHE A 183 5.43 9.86 14.26
CA PHE A 183 6.15 10.11 13.00
C PHE A 183 5.83 11.50 12.44
N VAL A 184 4.55 11.87 12.38
CA VAL A 184 4.14 13.17 11.84
C VAL A 184 4.62 14.32 12.73
N GLU A 185 4.54 14.16 14.06
CA GLU A 185 5.02 15.17 15.01
C GLU A 185 6.55 15.35 14.94
N ARG A 186 7.30 14.25 14.83
CA ARG A 186 8.78 14.29 14.83
C ARG A 186 9.37 14.68 13.47
N TYR A 187 8.87 14.10 12.39
CA TYR A 187 9.47 14.23 11.05
C TYR A 187 8.64 15.07 10.09
N GLY A 188 7.45 15.52 10.47
CA GLY A 188 6.65 16.46 9.70
C GLY A 188 7.41 17.75 9.34
N PRO A 189 8.04 18.46 10.30
CA PRO A 189 8.82 19.67 10.02
C PRO A 189 10.01 19.41 9.08
N VAL A 190 10.74 18.31 9.28
CA VAL A 190 11.89 17.93 8.42
C VAL A 190 11.44 17.64 6.99
N THR A 191 10.32 16.93 6.84
CA THR A 191 9.75 16.63 5.53
C THR A 191 9.29 17.90 4.82
N ALA A 192 8.68 18.85 5.57
CA ALA A 192 8.28 20.14 5.02
C ALA A 192 9.47 20.99 4.57
N GLU A 193 10.56 21.01 5.35
CA GLU A 193 11.81 21.67 4.98
C GLU A 193 12.38 21.10 3.66
N LEU A 194 12.48 19.77 3.55
CA LEU A 194 12.99 19.10 2.35
C LEU A 194 12.16 19.35 1.09
N TYR A 195 10.86 19.60 1.22
CA TYR A 195 10.00 19.95 0.09
C TYR A 195 9.99 21.44 -0.24
N ALA A 196 10.32 22.31 0.72
CA ALA A 196 10.34 23.76 0.54
C ALA A 196 11.72 24.30 0.17
N GLN A 197 12.79 23.57 0.53
CA GLN A 197 14.18 24.00 0.34
C GLN A 197 15.01 22.91 -0.35
N PRO A 198 15.89 23.28 -1.30
CA PRO A 198 16.83 22.33 -1.89
C PRO A 198 17.76 21.75 -0.82
N LEU A 199 17.83 20.42 -0.74
CA LEU A 199 18.80 19.74 0.12
C LEU A 199 20.24 19.98 -0.35
N PHE A 200 20.45 19.96 -1.67
CA PHE A 200 21.74 20.29 -2.28
C PHE A 200 21.72 21.73 -2.78
N THR A 201 22.82 22.44 -2.57
CA THR A 201 22.95 23.87 -2.94
C THR A 201 23.39 24.09 -4.38
N ASP A 202 23.92 23.08 -5.05
CA ASP A 202 24.34 23.14 -6.45
C ASP A 202 23.25 22.57 -7.38
N PRO A 203 22.58 23.42 -8.18
CA PRO A 203 21.55 22.96 -9.11
C PRO A 203 22.11 22.12 -10.27
N ALA A 204 23.41 22.22 -10.59
CA ALA A 204 24.01 21.49 -11.71
C ALA A 204 24.05 19.97 -11.47
N LEU A 205 24.00 19.52 -10.21
CA LEU A 205 24.02 18.10 -9.86
C LEU A 205 22.92 17.29 -10.55
N PHE A 206 21.73 17.87 -10.73
CA PHE A 206 20.64 17.19 -11.41
C PHE A 206 20.87 17.12 -12.94
N GLU A 207 21.39 18.19 -13.54
CA GLU A 207 21.71 18.22 -14.98
C GLU A 207 22.82 17.22 -15.34
N ASP A 208 23.84 17.10 -14.48
CA ASP A 208 24.91 16.13 -14.64
C ASP A 208 24.39 14.70 -14.54
N TYR A 209 23.48 14.42 -13.60
CA TYR A 209 22.80 13.13 -13.51
C TYR A 209 22.03 12.79 -14.79
N LEU A 210 21.21 13.73 -15.29
CA LEU A 210 20.43 13.52 -16.52
C LEU A 210 21.33 13.25 -17.73
N ARG A 211 22.51 13.86 -17.79
CA ARG A 211 23.49 13.64 -18.87
C ARG A 211 24.16 12.27 -18.77
N ALA A 212 24.46 11.80 -17.56
CA ALA A 212 25.21 10.56 -17.34
C ALA A 212 24.33 9.30 -17.30
N ALA A 213 23.12 9.38 -16.76
CA ALA A 213 22.27 8.21 -16.47
C ALA A 213 21.95 7.35 -17.71
N PRO A 214 21.63 7.90 -18.90
CA PRO A 214 21.34 7.07 -20.08
C PRO A 214 22.53 6.21 -20.51
N ALA A 215 23.75 6.77 -20.47
CA ALA A 215 24.96 6.07 -20.84
C ALA A 215 25.31 4.95 -19.84
N ALA A 216 25.13 5.22 -18.54
CA ALA A 216 25.33 4.23 -17.48
C ALA A 216 24.33 3.07 -17.59
N ASN A 217 23.05 3.37 -17.84
CA ASN A 217 22.00 2.35 -18.01
C ASN A 217 22.26 1.47 -19.23
N ALA A 218 22.69 2.05 -20.36
CA ALA A 218 23.04 1.29 -21.55
C ALA A 218 24.26 0.36 -21.32
N ALA A 219 25.26 0.83 -20.57
CA ALA A 219 26.42 0.02 -20.22
C ALA A 219 26.05 -1.16 -19.30
N LEU A 220 25.18 -0.94 -18.31
CA LEU A 220 24.69 -1.99 -17.42
C LEU A 220 23.87 -3.05 -18.16
N ALA A 221 23.01 -2.63 -19.10
CA ALA A 221 22.23 -3.56 -19.93
C ALA A 221 23.14 -4.43 -20.82
N ALA A 222 24.15 -3.85 -21.45
CA ALA A 222 25.11 -4.59 -22.26
C ALA A 222 25.95 -5.59 -21.45
N GLN A 223 26.27 -5.27 -20.19
CA GLN A 223 26.97 -6.18 -19.28
C GLN A 223 26.07 -7.33 -18.81
N GLY A 224 24.79 -7.07 -18.52
CA GLY A 224 23.81 -8.12 -18.19
C GLY A 224 23.58 -9.09 -19.34
N ASP A 225 23.50 -8.59 -20.57
CA ASP A 225 23.37 -9.43 -21.77
C ASP A 225 24.65 -10.24 -22.06
N SER A 226 25.84 -9.70 -21.77
CA SER A 226 27.09 -10.47 -21.87
C SER A 226 27.17 -11.56 -20.81
N GLN A 227 26.86 -11.23 -19.54
CA GLN A 227 26.87 -12.21 -18.44
C GLN A 227 25.82 -13.31 -18.62
N ALA A 228 24.66 -13.00 -19.20
CA ALA A 228 23.63 -13.99 -19.55
C ALA A 228 24.04 -14.90 -20.73
N ARG A 229 24.90 -14.42 -21.64
CA ARG A 229 25.46 -15.22 -22.75
C ARG A 229 26.65 -16.08 -22.32
N ASP A 230 27.42 -15.63 -21.34
CA ASP A 230 28.59 -16.34 -20.79
C ASP A 230 28.21 -17.35 -19.69
N ALA A 231 26.95 -17.37 -19.25
CA ALA A 231 26.40 -18.42 -18.38
C ALA A 231 26.20 -19.72 -19.19
N GLU A 232 27.26 -20.52 -19.29
CA GLU A 232 27.24 -21.87 -19.85
C GLU A 232 26.15 -22.71 -19.17
N PRO A 233 25.29 -23.46 -19.91
CA PRO A 233 24.27 -24.28 -19.28
C PRO A 233 24.97 -25.36 -18.45
N ALA A 234 24.75 -25.33 -17.13
CA ALA A 234 25.21 -26.37 -16.23
C ALA A 234 24.79 -27.73 -16.79
N THR A 235 25.76 -28.50 -17.29
CA THR A 235 25.56 -29.86 -17.76
C THR A 235 24.93 -30.67 -16.64
N ALA A 236 23.69 -31.10 -16.87
CA ALA A 236 23.01 -32.03 -15.99
C ALA A 236 23.87 -33.31 -15.84
N PRO A 237 24.03 -33.87 -14.64
CA PRO A 237 24.75 -35.12 -14.47
C PRO A 237 24.00 -36.24 -15.21
N GLU A 238 24.71 -36.97 -16.07
CA GLU A 238 24.18 -38.13 -16.80
C GLU A 238 23.66 -39.22 -15.83
N PRO A 239 22.57 -39.93 -16.19
CA PRO A 239 22.08 -41.02 -15.38
C PRO A 239 22.98 -42.26 -15.55
N THR A 240 23.70 -42.63 -14.50
CA THR A 240 24.46 -43.89 -14.44
C THR A 240 23.51 -45.07 -14.62
N MET A 241 23.62 -45.78 -15.76
CA MET A 241 22.95 -47.06 -15.97
C MET A 241 23.52 -48.11 -15.00
N THR A 242 22.74 -48.52 -14.02
CA THR A 242 23.00 -49.73 -13.23
C THR A 242 22.78 -50.96 -14.11
N GLN A 243 23.86 -51.66 -14.45
CA GLN A 243 23.81 -52.95 -15.11
C GLN A 243 23.20 -54.01 -14.18
N ALA A 244 22.29 -54.79 -14.75
CA ALA A 244 21.62 -55.92 -14.14
C ALA A 244 22.58 -57.10 -13.94
N THR A 245 22.59 -57.68 -12.74
CA THR A 245 23.09 -59.04 -12.47
C THR A 245 21.89 -59.96 -12.31
N GLN A 246 21.81 -60.99 -13.15
CA GLN A 246 20.82 -62.08 -13.10
C GLN A 246 21.20 -63.18 -12.09
N ALA A 247 20.18 -63.99 -11.74
CA ALA A 247 20.15 -65.27 -11.00
C ALA A 247 19.99 -65.14 -9.47
N GLN A 248 19.05 -65.79 -8.76
CA GLN A 248 18.29 -67.03 -8.97
C GLN A 248 17.08 -67.08 -8.00
N ALA A 249 15.93 -67.61 -8.43
CA ALA A 249 14.84 -68.15 -7.57
C ALA A 249 15.21 -69.58 -7.09
N PRO A 250 14.51 -70.29 -6.15
CA PRO A 250 13.08 -70.21 -5.73
C PRO A 250 12.86 -70.37 -4.18
N LYS A 251 11.69 -70.19 -3.53
CA LYS A 251 10.46 -71.03 -3.51
C LYS A 251 9.33 -70.40 -2.65
N GLN A 252 8.11 -70.74 -3.05
CA GLN A 252 6.74 -70.64 -2.50
C GLN A 252 6.49 -70.53 -0.96
N ALA A 253 5.66 -69.52 -0.58
CA ALA A 253 4.37 -69.51 0.20
C ALA A 253 4.18 -70.29 1.53
N PRO A 254 3.11 -70.06 2.37
CA PRO A 254 2.09 -68.98 2.42
C PRO A 254 1.82 -68.37 3.85
N GLN A 255 0.95 -67.34 3.87
CA GLN A 255 -0.04 -66.89 4.88
C GLN A 255 -0.06 -67.44 6.32
N GLU A 256 -0.20 -66.53 7.30
CA GLU A 256 -1.14 -66.53 8.47
C GLU A 256 -0.91 -65.21 9.24
N GLU A 257 -1.83 -64.24 9.24
CA GLU A 257 -2.91 -64.04 10.23
C GLU A 257 -2.42 -63.96 11.69
N SER A 258 -2.22 -62.74 12.21
CA SER A 258 -2.90 -62.20 13.40
C SER A 258 -2.50 -60.74 13.68
#